data_AF-A0AAD7AZ41-F1
#
_entry.id   AF-A0AAD7AZ41-F1
#
_cell.length_a   1.000
_cell.length_b   1.000
_cell.length_c   1.000
_cell.angle_alpha   90.00
_cell.angle_beta   90.00
_cell.angle_gamma   90.00
#
_symmetry.space_group_name_H-M   'P 1'
#
loop_
_entity.id
_entity.type
_entity.pdbx_description
1 polymer ?
#
loop_
_entity_poly.entity_id
_entity_poly.type
_entity_poly.pdbx_seq_one_letter_code
_entity_poly.pdbx_strand_id
1 'polypeptide(L)'
;PMAAWRPHAQQFLDRMMRHHALCRDAAHEPTCGPCGAQGSTVLRFFRCVQCGAYLQCEECLLKGHQLNPLHRVQFWNGDYWEDTQLCGTATRLAGKSIGLGLVFQLGHDGYPCARAQPVRSMVVIHSYGVFTVHFRYCGCRPWDNFTNLDQLIDIGWYPATVVDPGTCATVDCLEHFRLLNVVGNINVSDYVGALRRLTDPLLLSTIPDIYKPFGRMSRQYNFIQRARRTGWGQMDGGLAHLWDLYIPSN
;
A
#
# COMPACT_ATOMS: atom_id res chain seq x y z
N PRO A 1 -34.84 -11.14 7.55
CA PRO A 1 -33.56 -11.08 6.77
C PRO A 1 -32.92 -12.46 6.50
N MET A 2 -32.51 -13.21 7.53
CA MET A 2 -31.87 -14.53 7.34
C MET A 2 -32.78 -15.60 6.69
N ALA A 3 -34.07 -15.58 7.01
CA ALA A 3 -35.06 -16.48 6.39
C ALA A 3 -35.16 -16.27 4.86
N ALA A 4 -34.98 -15.03 4.39
CA ALA A 4 -34.98 -14.71 2.95
C ALA A 4 -33.63 -15.04 2.28
N TRP A 5 -32.52 -15.00 3.02
CA TRP A 5 -31.19 -15.38 2.50
C TRP A 5 -31.04 -16.89 2.33
N ARG A 6 -31.59 -17.69 3.25
CA ARG A 6 -31.38 -19.15 3.32
C ARG A 6 -31.66 -19.89 2.00
N PRO A 7 -32.74 -19.62 1.25
CA PRO A 7 -32.99 -20.26 -0.05
C PRO A 7 -31.93 -19.93 -1.11
N HIS A 8 -31.26 -18.78 -0.98
CA HIS A 8 -30.21 -18.32 -1.89
C HIS A 8 -28.79 -18.66 -1.42
N ALA A 9 -28.61 -19.23 -0.22
CA ALA A 9 -27.28 -19.43 0.36
C ALA A 9 -26.32 -20.20 -0.57
N GLN A 10 -26.82 -21.21 -1.29
CA GLN A 10 -26.01 -21.93 -2.29
C GLN A 10 -25.60 -21.03 -3.46
N GLN A 11 -26.50 -20.19 -3.96
CA GLN A 11 -26.19 -19.23 -5.02
C GLN A 11 -25.09 -18.25 -4.55
N PHE A 12 -25.14 -17.79 -3.30
CA PHE A 12 -24.08 -16.95 -2.73
C PHE A 12 -22.74 -17.71 -2.74
N LEU A 13 -22.72 -18.95 -2.23
CA LEU A 13 -21.51 -19.76 -2.21
C LEU A 13 -20.94 -20.01 -3.62
N ASP A 14 -21.77 -20.44 -4.57
CA ASP A 14 -21.33 -20.72 -5.95
C ASP A 14 -20.77 -19.46 -6.63
N ARG A 15 -21.37 -18.30 -6.40
CA ARG A 15 -20.89 -17.03 -6.93
C ARG A 15 -19.59 -16.59 -6.25
N MET A 16 -19.46 -16.82 -4.94
CA MET A 16 -18.23 -16.51 -4.21
C MET A 16 -17.06 -17.40 -4.62
N MET A 17 -17.31 -18.70 -4.83
CA MET A 17 -16.29 -19.65 -5.28
C MET A 17 -15.69 -19.29 -6.64
N ARG A 18 -16.41 -18.59 -7.51
CA ARG A 18 -15.85 -18.08 -8.78
C ARG A 18 -14.71 -17.07 -8.57
N HIS A 19 -14.65 -16.40 -7.43
CA HIS A 19 -13.49 -15.57 -7.08
C HIS A 19 -12.24 -16.39 -6.76
N HIS A 20 -12.31 -17.72 -6.74
CA HIS A 20 -11.14 -18.59 -6.55
C HIS A 20 -10.73 -19.32 -7.84
N ALA A 21 -11.49 -19.18 -8.92
CA ALA A 21 -11.16 -19.77 -10.23
C ALA A 21 -10.52 -18.75 -11.17
N LEU A 22 -9.80 -19.24 -12.19
CA LEU A 22 -9.28 -18.40 -13.28
C LEU A 22 -10.39 -17.93 -14.22
N CYS A 23 -11.20 -18.87 -14.73
CA CYS A 23 -12.30 -18.60 -15.65
C CYS A 23 -13.65 -18.61 -14.93
N ARG A 24 -14.59 -17.77 -15.40
CA ARG A 24 -15.97 -17.74 -14.88
C ARG A 24 -16.76 -18.98 -15.25
N ASP A 25 -16.37 -19.65 -16.31
CA ASP A 25 -16.93 -20.87 -16.89
C ASP A 25 -15.87 -21.61 -17.71
N ALA A 26 -16.05 -22.92 -17.88
CA ALA A 26 -15.09 -23.78 -18.61
C ALA A 26 -15.07 -23.52 -20.13
N ALA A 27 -16.03 -22.75 -20.65
CA ALA A 27 -16.21 -22.53 -22.08
C ALA A 27 -15.41 -21.34 -22.63
N HIS A 28 -14.99 -20.40 -21.78
CA HIS A 28 -14.28 -19.21 -22.21
C HIS A 28 -12.80 -19.25 -21.83
N GLU A 29 -11.97 -18.95 -22.82
CA GLU A 29 -10.55 -18.72 -22.61
C GLU A 29 -10.37 -17.47 -21.71
N PRO A 30 -9.42 -17.50 -20.75
CA PRO A 30 -9.14 -16.34 -19.94
C PRO A 30 -8.65 -15.18 -20.82
N THR A 31 -9.19 -13.99 -20.57
CA THR A 31 -8.89 -12.78 -21.35
C THR A 31 -8.53 -11.62 -20.44
N CYS A 32 -7.50 -10.87 -20.83
CA CYS A 32 -7.12 -9.64 -20.17
C CYS A 32 -8.22 -8.59 -20.39
N GLY A 33 -8.86 -8.11 -19.34
CA GLY A 33 -9.93 -7.12 -19.43
C GLY A 33 -9.53 -5.82 -20.14
N PRO A 34 -8.36 -5.23 -19.84
CA PRO A 34 -7.93 -3.97 -20.48
C PRO A 34 -7.55 -4.08 -21.97
N CYS A 35 -6.81 -5.11 -22.38
CA CYS A 35 -6.27 -5.19 -23.75
C CYS A 35 -6.87 -6.32 -24.62
N GLY A 36 -7.72 -7.17 -24.06
CA GLY A 36 -8.34 -8.29 -24.77
C GLY A 36 -7.42 -9.47 -25.08
N ALA A 37 -6.17 -9.46 -24.60
CA ALA A 37 -5.22 -10.55 -24.84
C ALA A 37 -5.74 -11.87 -24.24
N GLN A 38 -5.70 -12.94 -25.05
CA GLN A 38 -6.21 -14.28 -24.72
C GLN A 38 -5.13 -15.14 -24.05
N GLY A 39 -5.54 -16.24 -23.39
CA GLY A 39 -4.63 -17.15 -22.71
C GLY A 39 -3.56 -17.78 -23.62
N SER A 40 -3.83 -17.91 -24.90
CA SER A 40 -2.89 -18.36 -25.93
C SER A 40 -1.69 -17.41 -26.13
N THR A 41 -1.84 -16.12 -25.82
CA THR A 41 -0.79 -15.10 -25.98
C THR A 41 -0.18 -14.63 -24.66
N VAL A 42 -0.84 -14.91 -23.53
CA VAL A 42 -0.44 -14.45 -22.21
C VAL A 42 0.04 -15.62 -21.35
N LEU A 43 1.31 -15.57 -20.93
CA LEU A 43 1.90 -16.63 -20.09
C LEU A 43 1.20 -16.79 -18.73
N ARG A 44 0.79 -15.68 -18.13
CA ARG A 44 0.18 -15.63 -16.79
C ARG A 44 -0.83 -14.51 -16.66
N PHE A 45 -1.95 -14.81 -16.01
CA PHE A 45 -2.93 -13.82 -15.61
C PHE A 45 -2.74 -13.38 -14.18
N PHE A 46 -3.03 -12.11 -13.98
CA PHE A 46 -2.98 -11.44 -12.71
C PHE A 46 -4.34 -10.84 -12.39
N ARG A 47 -4.54 -10.54 -11.12
CA ARG A 47 -5.65 -9.73 -10.65
C ARG A 47 -5.19 -8.85 -9.48
N CYS A 48 -5.86 -7.73 -9.32
CA CYS A 48 -5.70 -6.89 -8.15
C CYS A 48 -6.89 -7.07 -7.21
N VAL A 49 -6.63 -7.27 -5.92
CA VAL A 49 -7.66 -7.44 -4.89
C VAL A 49 -8.51 -6.17 -4.73
N GLN A 50 -7.90 -5.00 -4.90
CA GLN A 50 -8.54 -3.68 -4.74
C GLN A 50 -9.23 -3.17 -6.01
N CYS A 51 -8.63 -3.32 -7.19
CA CYS A 51 -9.20 -2.81 -8.43
C CYS A 51 -10.43 -3.62 -8.90
N GLY A 52 -10.50 -4.90 -8.55
CA GLY A 52 -11.66 -5.75 -8.81
C GLY A 52 -11.31 -7.11 -9.40
N ALA A 53 -12.34 -7.93 -9.56
CA ALA A 53 -12.22 -9.34 -9.96
C ALA A 53 -12.15 -9.55 -11.49
N TYR A 54 -11.35 -8.76 -12.20
CA TYR A 54 -11.07 -8.95 -13.63
C TYR A 54 -9.61 -9.38 -13.85
N LEU A 55 -9.38 -10.13 -14.92
CA LEU A 55 -8.06 -10.64 -15.28
C LEU A 55 -7.26 -9.57 -16.02
N GLN A 56 -5.95 -9.54 -15.76
CA GLN A 56 -5.01 -8.62 -16.39
C GLN A 56 -3.76 -9.40 -16.81
N CYS A 57 -3.20 -9.09 -17.98
CA CYS A 57 -1.82 -9.47 -18.27
C CYS A 57 -0.85 -8.62 -17.45
N GLU A 58 0.40 -9.06 -17.34
CA GLU A 58 1.44 -8.38 -16.55
C GLU A 58 1.61 -6.89 -16.94
N GLU A 59 1.65 -6.61 -18.24
CA GLU A 59 1.82 -5.25 -18.74
C GLU A 59 0.65 -4.32 -18.36
N CYS A 60 -0.58 -4.80 -18.52
CA CYS A 60 -1.78 -4.03 -18.15
C CYS A 60 -1.89 -3.85 -16.63
N LEU A 61 -1.48 -4.86 -15.87
CA LEU A 61 -1.40 -4.76 -14.42
C LEU A 61 -0.40 -3.66 -14.02
N LEU A 62 0.83 -3.71 -14.52
CA LEU A 62 1.86 -2.74 -14.18
C LEU A 62 1.48 -1.32 -14.61
N LYS A 63 0.94 -1.15 -15.83
CA LYS A 63 0.44 0.15 -16.32
C LYS A 63 -0.66 0.72 -15.42
N GLY A 64 -1.62 -0.10 -15.02
CA GLY A 64 -2.74 0.33 -14.16
C GLY A 64 -2.32 0.67 -12.72
N HIS A 65 -1.18 0.15 -12.26
CA HIS A 65 -0.72 0.30 -10.87
C HIS A 65 0.48 1.26 -10.70
N GLN A 66 0.87 2.00 -11.75
CA GLN A 66 1.95 2.99 -11.65
C GLN A 66 1.72 4.01 -10.53
N LEU A 67 0.46 4.39 -10.29
CA LEU A 67 0.07 5.33 -9.23
C LEU A 67 -0.46 4.64 -7.96
N ASN A 68 -0.64 3.32 -7.98
CA ASN A 68 -1.21 2.55 -6.88
C ASN A 68 -0.30 1.36 -6.50
N PRO A 69 0.95 1.63 -6.05
CA PRO A 69 1.95 0.57 -5.80
C PRO A 69 1.62 -0.30 -4.57
N LEU A 70 0.65 0.09 -3.75
CA LEU A 70 0.29 -0.56 -2.48
C LEU A 70 -0.91 -1.50 -2.61
N HIS A 71 -1.37 -1.77 -3.83
CA HIS A 71 -2.41 -2.76 -4.04
C HIS A 71 -1.85 -4.19 -3.91
N ARG A 72 -2.68 -5.09 -3.38
CA ARG A 72 -2.37 -6.50 -3.35
C ARG A 72 -2.73 -7.12 -4.68
N VAL A 73 -1.79 -7.85 -5.24
CA VAL A 73 -1.95 -8.52 -6.53
C VAL A 73 -1.70 -10.00 -6.36
N GLN A 74 -2.38 -10.77 -7.19
CA GLN A 74 -2.28 -12.22 -7.23
C GLN A 74 -2.07 -12.66 -8.66
N PHE A 75 -1.33 -13.74 -8.85
CA PHE A 75 -1.21 -14.40 -10.14
C PHE A 75 -1.78 -15.80 -10.07
N TRP A 76 -2.25 -16.30 -11.22
CA TRP A 76 -2.69 -17.69 -11.33
C TRP A 76 -1.48 -18.59 -11.53
N ASN A 77 -1.24 -19.52 -10.59
CA ASN A 77 -0.11 -20.45 -10.66
C ASN A 77 -0.44 -21.77 -11.39
N GLY A 78 -1.70 -21.99 -11.75
CA GLY A 78 -2.20 -23.23 -12.33
C GLY A 78 -3.35 -23.82 -11.51
N ASP A 79 -3.25 -23.71 -10.19
CA ASP A 79 -4.17 -24.34 -9.23
C ASP A 79 -4.96 -23.31 -8.41
N TYR A 80 -4.30 -22.23 -7.99
CA TYR A 80 -4.89 -21.18 -7.17
C TYR A 80 -4.28 -19.80 -7.42
N TRP A 81 -4.91 -18.79 -6.81
CA TRP A 81 -4.41 -17.43 -6.80
C TRP A 81 -3.33 -17.26 -5.74
N GLU A 82 -2.09 -17.11 -6.18
CA GLU A 82 -0.93 -16.95 -5.31
C GLU A 82 -0.59 -15.45 -5.18
N ASP A 83 -0.31 -15.02 -3.95
CA ASP A 83 0.04 -13.63 -3.65
C ASP A 83 1.39 -13.26 -4.30
N THR A 84 1.42 -12.08 -4.91
CA THR A 84 2.62 -11.48 -5.51
C THR A 84 2.69 -10.00 -5.14
N GLN A 85 3.83 -9.38 -5.40
CA GLN A 85 4.07 -7.97 -5.12
C GLN A 85 4.31 -7.24 -6.44
N LEU A 86 3.69 -6.06 -6.59
CA LEU A 86 3.96 -5.18 -7.74
C LEU A 86 5.44 -4.80 -7.79
N CYS A 87 5.98 -4.42 -6.63
CA CYS A 87 7.38 -4.09 -6.44
C CYS A 87 8.21 -5.34 -6.10
N GLY A 88 9.49 -5.35 -6.47
CA GLY A 88 10.44 -6.40 -6.14
C GLY A 88 11.16 -6.93 -7.38
N THR A 89 12.21 -7.72 -7.19
CA THR A 89 12.91 -8.36 -8.31
C THR A 89 12.12 -9.59 -8.78
N ALA A 90 12.17 -9.84 -10.09
CA ALA A 90 11.54 -11.00 -10.72
C ALA A 90 12.20 -12.35 -10.36
N THR A 91 13.21 -12.34 -9.48
CA THR A 91 13.99 -13.53 -9.14
C THR A 91 13.30 -14.31 -8.01
N ARG A 92 12.97 -15.58 -8.27
CA ARG A 92 12.59 -16.54 -7.22
C ARG A 92 13.76 -16.74 -6.26
N LEU A 93 13.74 -16.08 -5.12
CA LEU A 93 14.43 -16.60 -3.94
C LEU A 93 13.47 -17.58 -3.27
N ALA A 94 13.93 -18.79 -2.96
CA ALA A 94 13.11 -19.84 -2.37
C ALA A 94 12.31 -19.31 -1.16
N GLY A 95 10.97 -19.38 -1.26
CA GLY A 95 10.06 -18.96 -0.20
C GLY A 95 9.61 -17.49 -0.23
N LYS A 96 10.00 -16.67 -1.22
CA LYS A 96 9.53 -15.29 -1.37
C LYS A 96 8.74 -15.09 -2.65
N SER A 97 7.58 -14.43 -2.55
CA SER A 97 6.74 -14.07 -3.70
C SER A 97 7.54 -13.27 -4.73
N ILE A 98 7.45 -13.65 -6.00
CA ILE A 98 8.11 -12.95 -7.11
C ILE A 98 7.59 -11.51 -7.17
N GLY A 99 8.47 -10.52 -7.26
CA GLY A 99 8.07 -9.13 -7.52
C GLY A 99 8.00 -8.84 -9.03
N LEU A 100 7.07 -8.00 -9.47
CA LEU A 100 6.86 -7.68 -10.88
C LEU A 100 7.72 -6.50 -11.39
N GLY A 101 8.68 -6.01 -10.59
CA GLY A 101 9.62 -4.99 -11.03
C GLY A 101 9.07 -3.56 -11.09
N LEU A 102 7.88 -3.28 -10.52
CA LEU A 102 7.36 -1.91 -10.46
C LEU A 102 8.29 -1.03 -9.62
N VAL A 103 8.72 0.09 -10.21
CA VAL A 103 9.45 1.16 -9.53
C VAL A 103 8.56 2.39 -9.47
N PHE A 104 8.20 2.80 -8.27
CA PHE A 104 7.34 3.96 -8.04
C PHE A 104 8.14 5.27 -8.14
N GLN A 105 7.67 6.22 -8.94
CA GLN A 105 8.29 7.54 -9.06
C GLN A 105 7.63 8.51 -8.10
N LEU A 106 8.38 9.02 -7.12
CA LEU A 106 7.93 10.11 -6.25
C LEU A 106 8.09 11.46 -6.96
N GLY A 107 7.17 12.38 -6.67
CA GLY A 107 7.06 13.66 -7.38
C GLY A 107 6.58 13.50 -8.82
N HIS A 108 6.40 14.63 -9.52
CA HIS A 108 5.84 14.67 -10.89
C HIS A 108 4.51 13.91 -11.02
N ASP A 109 3.65 13.89 -10.00
CA ASP A 109 2.38 13.14 -9.99
C ASP A 109 2.51 11.67 -10.42
N GLY A 110 3.68 11.06 -10.20
CA GLY A 110 3.99 9.68 -10.59
C GLY A 110 4.44 9.49 -12.04
N TYR A 111 4.52 10.56 -12.85
CA TYR A 111 5.09 10.52 -14.20
C TYR A 111 6.61 10.33 -14.18
N PRO A 112 7.20 9.72 -15.24
CA PRO A 112 8.64 9.58 -15.35
C PRO A 112 9.39 10.90 -15.17
N CYS A 113 10.45 10.88 -14.36
CA CYS A 113 11.30 12.04 -14.11
C CYS A 113 12.64 11.89 -14.86
N ALA A 114 12.98 12.84 -15.73
CA ALA A 114 14.24 12.86 -16.46
C ALA A 114 15.47 13.00 -15.52
N ARG A 115 15.27 13.52 -14.31
CA ARG A 115 16.30 13.72 -13.28
C ARG A 115 16.04 12.84 -12.06
N ALA A 116 15.45 11.65 -12.25
CA ALA A 116 15.15 10.74 -11.15
C ALA A 116 16.43 10.34 -10.41
N GLN A 117 16.35 10.30 -9.08
CA GLN A 117 17.42 9.78 -8.22
C GLN A 117 17.54 8.25 -8.35
N PRO A 118 18.61 7.62 -7.82
CA PRO A 118 18.77 6.16 -7.82
C PRO A 118 17.59 5.42 -7.15
N VAL A 119 17.31 4.18 -7.59
CA VAL A 119 16.27 3.35 -6.96
C VAL A 119 16.65 3.06 -5.51
N ARG A 120 15.69 3.20 -4.63
CA ARG A 120 15.75 2.78 -3.23
C ARG A 120 14.60 1.84 -2.92
N SER A 121 14.64 1.22 -1.75
CA SER A 121 13.54 0.44 -1.21
C SER A 121 13.15 0.95 0.17
N MET A 122 11.86 0.87 0.48
CA MET A 122 11.35 1.16 1.83
C MET A 122 10.16 0.26 2.13
N VAL A 123 9.85 0.16 3.42
CA VAL A 123 8.63 -0.50 3.90
C VAL A 123 7.52 0.55 3.99
N VAL A 124 6.38 0.29 3.34
CA VAL A 124 5.19 1.15 3.42
C VAL A 124 4.06 0.40 4.10
N ILE A 125 3.55 0.96 5.19
CA ILE A 125 2.47 0.41 5.99
C ILE A 125 1.15 1.01 5.49
N HIS A 126 0.29 0.18 4.90
CA HIS A 126 -1.03 0.54 4.41
C HIS A 126 -2.12 -0.15 5.23
N SER A 127 -3.37 0.30 5.14
CA SER A 127 -4.53 -0.40 5.71
C SER A 127 -4.77 -1.79 5.10
N TYR A 128 -4.16 -2.09 3.96
CA TYR A 128 -4.25 -3.38 3.26
C TYR A 128 -3.14 -4.37 3.65
N GLY A 129 -2.11 -3.91 4.36
CA GLY A 129 -0.93 -4.71 4.69
C GLY A 129 0.37 -3.91 4.65
N VAL A 130 1.47 -4.64 4.66
CA VAL A 130 2.83 -4.10 4.70
C VAL A 130 3.53 -4.42 3.38
N PHE A 131 4.00 -3.38 2.70
CA PHE A 131 4.55 -3.50 1.35
C PHE A 131 6.03 -3.12 1.35
N THR A 132 6.83 -3.87 0.60
CA THR A 132 8.18 -3.42 0.23
C THR A 132 8.06 -2.72 -1.12
N VAL A 133 8.32 -1.42 -1.15
CA VAL A 133 8.20 -0.61 -2.36
C VAL A 133 9.59 -0.28 -2.87
N HIS A 134 9.81 -0.50 -4.16
CA HIS A 134 10.96 0.06 -4.87
C HIS A 134 10.54 1.39 -5.46
N PHE A 135 11.30 2.44 -5.20
CA PHE A 135 10.92 3.79 -5.59
C PHE A 135 12.13 4.65 -5.94
N ARG A 136 11.86 5.82 -6.52
CA ARG A 136 12.86 6.86 -6.81
C ARG A 136 12.32 8.23 -6.42
N TYR A 137 13.15 9.07 -5.84
CA TYR A 137 12.84 10.48 -5.66
C TYR A 137 12.96 11.24 -6.98
N CYS A 138 12.14 12.26 -7.15
CA CYS A 138 12.34 13.30 -8.15
C CYS A 138 13.59 14.12 -7.79
N GLY A 139 14.44 14.39 -8.79
CA GLY A 139 15.59 15.30 -8.68
C GLY A 139 15.40 16.62 -9.42
N CYS A 140 14.23 16.87 -10.00
CA CYS A 140 13.85 18.21 -10.42
C CYS A 140 13.64 19.05 -9.17
N ARG A 141 14.30 20.20 -9.08
CA ARG A 141 14.12 21.16 -7.99
C ARG A 141 13.32 22.34 -8.57
N PRO A 142 11.98 22.25 -8.62
CA PRO A 142 11.17 23.29 -9.24
C PRO A 142 11.17 24.60 -8.42
N TRP A 143 11.45 24.54 -7.11
CA TRP A 143 11.52 25.69 -6.19
C TRP A 143 12.59 25.42 -5.12
N ASP A 144 13.24 26.47 -4.59
CA ASP A 144 14.21 26.34 -3.52
C ASP A 144 13.56 25.67 -2.29
N ASN A 145 14.18 24.59 -1.80
CA ASN A 145 13.79 23.77 -0.64
C ASN A 145 12.78 22.63 -0.83
N PHE A 146 12.41 22.21 -2.05
CA PHE A 146 11.64 20.96 -2.20
C PHE A 146 12.50 19.73 -1.84
N THR A 147 12.22 19.11 -0.69
CA THR A 147 13.00 18.02 -0.11
C THR A 147 12.42 16.64 -0.44
N ASN A 148 13.19 15.59 -0.13
CA ASN A 148 12.70 14.21 -0.20
C ASN A 148 11.56 13.95 0.81
N LEU A 149 11.52 14.68 1.93
CA LEU A 149 10.43 14.59 2.90
C LEU A 149 9.13 15.11 2.28
N ASP A 150 9.17 16.25 1.62
CA ASP A 150 7.99 16.88 1.00
C ASP A 150 7.36 15.93 -0.03
N GLN A 151 8.19 15.32 -0.87
CA GLN A 151 7.74 14.31 -1.83
C GLN A 151 6.96 13.13 -1.22
N LEU A 152 7.31 12.72 0.00
CA LEU A 152 6.59 11.65 0.70
C LEU A 152 5.29 12.19 1.32
N ILE A 153 5.35 13.34 1.98
CA ILE A 153 4.18 13.93 2.64
C ILE A 153 3.10 14.32 1.61
N ASP A 154 3.48 14.86 0.46
CA ASP A 154 2.56 15.29 -0.61
C ASP A 154 1.73 14.13 -1.16
N ILE A 155 2.31 12.93 -1.24
CA ILE A 155 1.60 11.72 -1.68
C ILE A 155 0.88 11.01 -0.51
N GLY A 156 0.87 11.59 0.68
CA GLY A 156 0.25 11.02 1.87
C GLY A 156 1.04 9.87 2.50
N TRP A 157 2.36 9.81 2.31
CA TRP A 157 3.24 8.85 2.99
C TRP A 157 3.96 9.54 4.14
N TYR A 158 3.56 9.20 5.36
CA TYR A 158 4.15 9.75 6.57
C TYR A 158 5.38 8.91 6.97
N PRO A 159 6.59 9.48 7.04
CA PRO A 159 7.78 8.70 7.34
C PRO A 159 8.03 8.52 8.83
N ALA A 160 8.68 7.41 9.21
CA ALA A 160 9.08 7.15 10.59
C ALA A 160 10.34 7.94 11.04
N THR A 161 11.13 8.43 10.09
CA THR A 161 12.35 9.22 10.28
C THR A 161 12.47 10.28 9.17
N VAL A 162 13.18 11.38 9.43
CA VAL A 162 13.21 12.53 8.52
C VAL A 162 14.31 12.44 7.45
N VAL A 163 15.52 12.01 7.85
CA VAL A 163 16.73 12.13 7.00
C VAL A 163 16.81 11.06 5.91
N ASP A 164 16.51 9.81 6.27
CA ASP A 164 16.46 8.68 5.33
C ASP A 164 15.40 7.68 5.82
N PRO A 165 14.14 7.82 5.38
CA PRO A 165 13.07 6.96 5.84
C PRO A 165 13.16 5.55 5.25
N GLY A 166 13.48 4.57 6.09
CA GLY A 166 13.36 3.15 5.75
C GLY A 166 11.93 2.60 5.91
N THR A 167 11.04 3.36 6.56
CA THR A 167 9.64 2.96 6.78
C THR A 167 8.71 4.17 6.75
N CYS A 168 7.61 4.05 6.04
CA CYS A 168 6.51 5.02 6.00
C CYS A 168 5.19 4.33 6.35
N ALA A 169 4.21 5.10 6.80
CA ALA A 169 2.81 4.69 6.86
C ALA A 169 1.98 5.64 6.00
N THR A 170 0.97 5.13 5.31
CA THR A 170 0.06 6.02 4.59
C THR A 170 -0.83 6.79 5.56
N VAL A 171 -1.22 7.99 5.16
CA VAL A 171 -2.19 8.82 5.91
C VAL A 171 -3.47 8.03 6.15
N ASP A 172 -3.99 7.34 5.14
CA ASP A 172 -5.17 6.45 5.26
C ASP A 172 -4.99 5.40 6.35
N CYS A 173 -3.80 4.80 6.46
CA CYS A 173 -3.51 3.81 7.50
C CYS A 173 -3.50 4.43 8.90
N LEU A 174 -2.93 5.63 9.04
CA LEU A 174 -2.87 6.36 10.30
C LEU A 174 -4.26 6.85 10.73
N GLU A 175 -5.09 7.31 9.80
CA GLU A 175 -6.48 7.70 10.06
C GLU A 175 -7.34 6.50 10.46
N HIS A 176 -7.20 5.38 9.75
CA HIS A 176 -7.87 4.14 10.09
C HIS A 176 -7.51 3.66 11.50
N PHE A 177 -6.22 3.64 11.85
CA PHE A 177 -5.78 3.30 13.20
C PHE A 177 -6.34 4.27 14.24
N ARG A 178 -6.30 5.58 13.97
CA ARG A 178 -6.80 6.59 14.91
C ARG A 178 -8.29 6.40 15.21
N LEU A 179 -9.09 6.05 14.20
CA LEU A 179 -10.50 5.71 14.39
C LEU A 179 -10.67 4.46 15.26
N LEU A 180 -9.97 3.38 14.93
CA LEU A 180 -10.04 2.11 15.65
C LEU A 180 -9.51 2.21 17.09
N ASN A 181 -8.53 3.08 17.32
CA ASN A 181 -8.00 3.34 18.66
C ASN A 181 -9.05 3.98 19.57
N VAL A 182 -9.92 4.85 19.02
CA VAL A 182 -11.00 5.49 19.78
C VAL A 182 -12.24 4.60 19.88
N VAL A 183 -12.70 4.04 18.77
CA VAL A 183 -13.96 3.29 18.70
C VAL A 183 -13.82 1.87 19.20
N GLY A 184 -12.73 1.19 18.82
CA GLY A 184 -12.49 -0.22 19.15
C GLY A 184 -11.51 -0.43 20.30
N ASN A 185 -10.98 0.65 20.90
CA ASN A 185 -9.93 0.60 21.91
C ASN A 185 -8.70 -0.25 21.47
N ILE A 186 -8.42 -0.24 20.16
CA ILE A 186 -7.32 -1.04 19.59
C ILE A 186 -6.01 -0.35 19.88
N ASN A 187 -5.07 -1.05 20.52
CA ASN A 187 -3.72 -0.53 20.76
C ASN A 187 -2.80 -0.77 19.54
N VAL A 188 -1.61 -0.18 19.56
CA VAL A 188 -0.63 -0.30 18.46
C VAL A 188 -0.21 -1.75 18.20
N SER A 189 -0.05 -2.57 19.25
CA SER A 189 0.36 -3.96 19.13
C SER A 189 -0.67 -4.78 18.37
N ASP A 190 -1.95 -4.63 18.73
CA ASP A 190 -3.05 -5.36 18.11
C ASP A 190 -3.24 -4.94 16.65
N TYR A 191 -3.16 -3.64 16.35
CA TYR A 191 -3.27 -3.14 14.99
C TYR A 191 -2.12 -3.62 14.09
N VAL A 192 -0.87 -3.55 14.59
CA VAL A 192 0.30 -4.08 13.89
C VAL A 192 0.21 -5.59 13.71
N GLY A 193 -0.30 -6.32 14.72
CA GLY A 193 -0.56 -7.75 14.64
C GLY A 193 -1.59 -8.09 13.55
N ALA A 194 -2.66 -7.31 13.44
CA ALA A 194 -3.65 -7.45 12.38
C ALA A 194 -3.05 -7.20 11.00
N LEU A 195 -2.26 -6.13 10.82
CA LEU A 195 -1.58 -5.84 9.56
C LEU A 195 -0.60 -6.95 9.14
N ARG A 196 0.13 -7.53 10.09
CA ARG A 196 1.02 -8.67 9.83
C ARG A 196 0.24 -9.87 9.30
N ARG A 197 -0.88 -10.22 9.92
CA ARG A 197 -1.76 -11.31 9.47
C ARG A 197 -2.47 -11.02 8.15
N LEU A 198 -2.78 -9.75 7.86
CA LEU A 198 -3.31 -9.35 6.56
C LEU A 198 -2.27 -9.52 5.44
N THR A 199 -0.99 -9.29 5.76
CA THR A 199 0.13 -9.39 4.81
C THR A 199 0.57 -10.84 4.60
N ASP A 200 0.67 -11.59 5.69
CA ASP A 200 1.04 -13.00 5.70
C ASP A 200 0.12 -13.75 6.68
N PRO A 201 -1.01 -14.28 6.19
CA PRO A 201 -1.98 -14.98 7.03
C PRO A 201 -1.42 -16.21 7.72
N LEU A 202 -0.39 -16.84 7.13
CA LEU A 202 0.22 -18.06 7.64
C LEU A 202 1.48 -17.79 8.48
N LEU A 203 1.93 -16.53 8.52
CA LEU A 203 3.16 -16.09 9.22
C LEU A 203 4.40 -16.91 8.81
N LEU A 204 4.46 -17.34 7.55
CA LEU A 204 5.53 -18.17 7.01
C LEU A 204 6.77 -17.35 6.60
N SER A 205 6.60 -16.04 6.46
CA SER A 205 7.62 -15.10 6.02
C SER A 205 8.07 -14.16 7.14
N THR A 206 9.33 -13.74 7.07
CA THR A 206 9.87 -12.74 7.99
C THR A 206 9.39 -11.35 7.56
N ILE A 207 8.37 -10.82 8.24
CA ILE A 207 7.91 -9.44 8.05
C ILE A 207 8.82 -8.48 8.84
N PRO A 208 9.23 -7.33 8.26
CA PRO A 208 9.98 -6.30 8.98
C PRO A 208 9.31 -5.87 10.29
N ASP A 209 10.12 -5.48 11.29
CA ASP A 209 9.56 -4.97 12.54
C ASP A 209 9.00 -3.55 12.37
N ILE A 210 7.68 -3.48 12.17
CA ILE A 210 6.94 -2.23 11.99
C ILE A 210 6.34 -1.69 13.30
N TYR A 211 6.47 -2.37 14.44
CA TYR A 211 5.82 -1.96 15.68
C TYR A 211 6.32 -0.58 16.17
N LYS A 212 7.65 -0.44 16.36
CA LYS A 212 8.24 0.82 16.81
C LYS A 212 8.06 1.97 15.80
N PRO A 213 8.33 1.77 14.49
CA PRO A 213 8.04 2.80 13.48
C PRO A 213 6.59 3.27 13.50
N PHE A 214 5.62 2.35 13.50
CA PHE A 214 4.21 2.70 13.49
C PHE A 214 3.77 3.43 14.77
N GLY A 215 4.23 2.99 15.94
CA GLY A 215 3.97 3.68 17.20
C GLY A 215 4.52 5.12 17.21
N ARG A 216 5.67 5.37 16.57
CA ARG A 216 6.20 6.73 16.43
C ARG A 216 5.34 7.58 15.49
N MET A 217 5.07 7.10 14.29
CA MET A 217 4.30 7.82 13.28
C MET A 217 2.89 8.16 13.78
N SER A 218 2.20 7.21 14.42
CA SER A 218 0.87 7.44 15.00
C SER A 218 0.86 8.54 16.07
N ARG A 219 1.86 8.60 16.96
CA ARG A 219 1.98 9.69 17.95
C ARG A 219 2.23 11.05 17.30
N GLN A 220 3.19 11.10 16.38
CA GLN A 220 3.53 12.35 15.66
C GLN A 220 2.34 12.85 14.83
N TYR A 221 1.69 11.95 14.10
CA TYR A 221 0.52 12.28 13.30
C TYR A 221 -0.66 12.77 14.16
N ASN A 222 -0.92 12.13 15.30
CA ASN A 222 -1.94 12.60 16.25
C ASN A 222 -1.64 14.00 16.79
N PHE A 223 -0.36 14.32 17.05
CA PHE A 223 0.07 15.66 17.43
C PHE A 223 -0.21 16.67 16.30
N ILE A 224 0.22 16.38 15.07
CA ILE A 224 -0.03 17.25 13.91
C ILE A 224 -1.53 17.48 13.71
N GLN A 225 -2.34 16.43 13.85
CA GLN A 225 -3.79 16.54 13.71
C GLN A 225 -4.45 17.37 14.82
N ARG A 226 -3.91 17.36 16.04
CA ARG A 226 -4.35 18.28 17.10
C ARG A 226 -3.97 19.71 16.75
N ALA A 227 -2.73 19.92 16.32
CA ALA A 227 -2.23 21.24 15.95
C ALA A 227 -3.03 21.88 14.81
N ARG A 228 -3.38 21.09 13.78
CA ARG A 228 -4.26 21.50 12.68
C ARG A 228 -5.64 21.93 13.16
N ARG A 229 -6.27 21.17 14.07
CA ARG A 229 -7.62 21.47 14.57
C ARG A 229 -7.71 22.74 15.41
N THR A 230 -6.65 23.08 16.13
CA THR A 230 -6.63 24.29 16.96
C THR A 230 -6.09 25.52 16.22
N GLY A 231 -5.86 25.43 14.91
CA GLY A 231 -5.44 26.57 14.08
C GLY A 231 -3.95 26.91 14.14
N TRP A 232 -3.06 26.06 14.71
CA TRP A 232 -1.62 26.39 14.80
C TRP A 232 -0.94 26.54 13.43
N GLY A 233 -1.49 25.96 12.37
CA GLY A 233 -0.95 26.15 11.02
C GLY A 233 -1.20 27.56 10.44
N GLN A 234 -2.05 28.37 11.09
CA GLN A 234 -2.46 29.70 10.63
C GLN A 234 -1.91 30.83 11.51
N MET A 235 -1.24 30.50 12.63
CA MET A 235 -0.65 31.48 13.53
C MET A 235 0.75 31.88 13.06
N ASP A 236 1.10 33.16 13.27
CA ASP A 236 2.46 33.66 13.05
C ASP A 236 3.45 32.89 13.93
N GLY A 237 4.52 32.35 13.32
CA GLY A 237 5.47 31.46 14.00
C GLY A 237 5.02 30.00 14.17
N GLY A 238 3.75 29.68 13.89
CA GLY A 238 3.21 28.33 13.80
C GLY A 238 3.56 27.41 14.98
N LEU A 239 4.11 26.23 14.68
CA LEU A 239 4.54 25.28 15.71
C LEU A 239 5.77 25.72 16.51
N ALA A 240 6.62 26.62 15.97
CA ALA A 240 7.79 27.09 16.71
C ALA A 240 7.38 27.81 18.00
N HIS A 241 6.35 28.66 17.91
CA HIS A 241 5.78 29.33 19.07
C HIS A 241 5.21 28.35 20.12
N LEU A 242 4.66 27.20 19.70
CA LEU A 242 4.25 26.15 20.63
C LEU A 242 5.47 25.56 21.36
N TRP A 243 6.57 25.33 20.66
CA TRP A 243 7.77 24.76 21.28
C TRP A 243 8.41 25.73 22.28
N ASP A 244 8.48 27.02 21.95
CA ASP A 244 9.02 28.04 22.83
C ASP A 244 8.23 28.16 24.16
N LEU A 245 6.93 27.87 24.13
CA LEU A 245 6.06 27.88 25.32
C LEU A 245 6.21 26.65 26.22
N TYR A 246 6.56 25.48 25.67
CA TYR A 246 6.52 24.20 26.39
C TYR A 246 7.89 23.53 26.57
N ILE A 247 8.90 23.95 25.81
CA ILE A 247 10.29 23.49 25.90
C ILE A 247 11.15 24.76 25.94
N PRO A 248 11.27 25.43 27.11
CA PRO A 248 12.14 26.59 27.21
C PRO A 248 13.55 26.17 26.82
N SER A 249 14.13 26.89 25.86
CA SER A 249 15.51 26.73 25.45
C SER A 249 16.42 26.90 26.67
N ASN A 250 17.03 25.80 27.12
CA ASN A 250 18.22 25.85 27.98
C ASN A 250 19.43 26.27 27.17
#